data_AF-A0A8T7GPU3-F1
#
_entry.id   AF-A0A8T7GPU3-F1
#
_cell.length_a   1.000
_cell.length_b   1.000
_cell.length_c   1.000
_cell.angle_alpha   90.00
_cell.angle_beta   90.00
_cell.angle_gamma   90.00
#
_symmetry.space_group_name_H-M   'P 1'
#
loop_
_entity.id
_entity.type
_entity.pdbx_description
1 polymer ?
#
loop_
_entity_poly.entity_id
_entity_poly.type
_entity_poly.pdbx_seq_one_letter_code
_entity_poly.pdbx_strand_id
1 'polypeptide(L)'
;MVTARAWSLGLRPLLAVYDCATHRSRATCPEPPEGYRVLRVVNPASTITPGLSSAIESALRTRVETAVLVEGEEDLAVLPAIIAAPRDTLIVYGQPYLGVVSLHVDDLARWQALVLAASMEEAVEAPGGKT
;
A
#
# COMPACT_ATOMS: atom_id res chain seq x y z
N MET A 1 -2.95 -10.22 8.76
CA MET A 1 -2.56 -9.30 7.68
C MET A 1 -2.18 -10.09 6.44
N VAL A 2 -2.58 -9.63 5.25
CA VAL A 2 -2.31 -10.32 3.97
C VAL A 2 -0.81 -10.40 3.70
N THR A 3 -0.08 -9.29 3.88
CA THR A 3 1.36 -9.18 3.65
C THR A 3 2.15 -10.21 4.46
N ALA A 4 1.90 -10.29 5.77
CA ALA A 4 2.54 -11.29 6.64
C ALA A 4 2.29 -12.73 6.16
N ARG A 5 1.06 -13.03 5.71
CA ARG A 5 0.72 -14.36 5.22
C ARG A 5 1.40 -14.67 3.89
N ALA A 6 1.44 -13.71 2.97
CA ALA A 6 2.10 -13.85 1.68
C ALA A 6 3.58 -14.20 1.86
N TRP A 7 4.31 -13.45 2.69
CA TRP A 7 5.72 -13.75 2.98
C TRP A 7 5.91 -15.10 3.68
N SER A 8 5.03 -15.47 4.63
CA SER A 8 5.10 -16.80 5.29
C SER A 8 4.93 -17.98 4.34
N LEU A 9 4.32 -17.75 3.17
CA LEU A 9 4.13 -18.74 2.11
C LEU A 9 5.24 -18.70 1.05
N GLY A 10 6.27 -17.86 1.23
CA GLY A 10 7.34 -17.68 0.27
C GLY A 10 6.96 -16.82 -0.94
N LEU A 11 5.80 -16.16 -0.93
CA LEU A 11 5.44 -15.21 -1.98
C LEU A 11 6.29 -13.95 -1.85
N ARG A 12 6.76 -13.44 -2.98
CA ARG A 12 7.57 -12.22 -3.05
C ARG A 12 6.89 -11.19 -3.97
N PRO A 13 5.87 -10.46 -3.48
CA PRO A 13 5.23 -9.42 -4.29
C PRO A 13 6.21 -8.28 -4.61
N LEU A 14 6.17 -7.75 -5.83
CA LEU A 14 7.02 -6.63 -6.23
C LEU A 14 6.87 -5.42 -5.29
N LEU A 15 5.65 -5.16 -4.87
CA LEU A 15 5.31 -4.11 -3.91
C LEU A 15 4.47 -4.73 -2.80
N ALA A 16 4.88 -4.52 -1.56
CA ALA A 16 4.09 -4.75 -0.37
C ALA A 16 3.87 -3.41 0.34
N VAL A 17 2.62 -3.04 0.58
CA VAL A 17 2.27 -1.92 1.47
C VAL A 17 1.60 -2.52 2.69
N TYR A 18 2.05 -2.13 3.88
CA TYR A 18 1.56 -2.69 5.13
C TYR A 18 1.81 -1.75 6.28
N ASP A 19 0.97 -1.84 7.30
CA ASP A 19 1.15 -1.16 8.57
C ASP A 19 1.56 -2.17 9.67
N CYS A 20 1.77 -1.66 10.88
CA CYS A 20 1.90 -2.50 12.07
C CYS A 20 0.66 -2.39 12.99
N ALA A 21 -0.34 -1.59 12.65
CA ALA A 21 -1.47 -1.26 13.51
C ALA A 21 -2.65 -2.21 13.25
N THR A 22 -2.47 -3.50 13.52
CA THR A 22 -3.61 -4.41 13.42
C THR A 22 -4.57 -4.18 14.60
N HIS A 23 -5.88 -4.07 14.34
CA HIS A 23 -6.96 -4.08 15.36
C HIS A 23 -6.98 -5.35 16.26
N ARG A 24 -6.01 -6.27 16.11
CA ARG A 24 -5.86 -7.49 16.90
C ARG A 24 -4.62 -7.34 17.75
N SER A 25 -4.81 -7.35 19.07
CA SER A 25 -3.85 -7.00 20.13
C SER A 25 -2.56 -7.86 20.24
N ARG A 26 -2.14 -8.60 19.21
CA ARG A 26 -1.09 -9.62 19.38
C ARG A 26 -0.30 -10.03 18.13
N ALA A 27 -0.32 -9.25 17.06
CA ALA A 27 0.54 -9.52 15.89
C ALA A 27 1.82 -8.69 15.98
N THR A 28 2.98 -9.37 16.00
CA THR A 28 4.27 -8.72 15.74
C THR A 28 4.26 -8.19 14.31
N CYS A 29 4.77 -6.98 14.10
CA CYS A 29 4.89 -6.43 12.75
C CYS A 29 5.83 -7.33 11.93
N PRO A 30 5.42 -7.78 10.73
CA PRO A 30 6.24 -8.69 9.95
C PRO A 30 7.47 -7.98 9.39
N GLU A 31 8.56 -8.72 9.29
CA GLU A 31 9.77 -8.27 8.60
C GLU A 31 9.71 -8.67 7.12
N PRO A 32 10.07 -7.76 6.20
CA PRO A 32 10.21 -8.07 4.79
C PRO A 32 11.27 -9.15 4.55
N PRO A 33 11.13 -9.98 3.50
CA PRO A 33 12.17 -10.92 3.10
C PRO A 33 13.50 -10.22 2.79
N GLU A 34 14.61 -10.93 2.97
CA GLU A 34 15.95 -10.44 2.61
C GLU A 34 15.98 -9.97 1.14
N GLY A 35 16.63 -8.82 0.91
CA GLY A 35 16.76 -8.20 -0.41
C GLY A 35 15.67 -7.17 -0.76
N TYR A 36 14.61 -7.07 0.05
CA TYR A 36 13.61 -6.00 -0.15
C TYR A 36 14.20 -4.63 0.16
N ARG A 37 13.93 -3.65 -0.70
CA ARG A 37 14.07 -2.25 -0.35
C ARG A 37 12.95 -1.86 0.61
N VAL A 38 13.30 -1.35 1.79
CA VAL A 38 12.31 -0.93 2.79
C VAL A 38 12.16 0.60 2.75
N LEU A 39 10.93 1.07 2.52
CA LEU A 39 10.55 2.47 2.61
C LEU A 39 9.62 2.67 3.81
N ARG A 40 9.77 3.77 4.52
CA ARG A 40 8.89 4.16 5.64
C ARG A 40 8.17 5.45 5.29
N VAL A 41 6.86 5.47 5.46
CA VAL A 41 6.01 6.63 5.17
C VAL A 41 5.02 6.85 6.30
N VAL A 42 4.63 8.11 6.51
CA VAL A 42 3.54 8.45 7.44
C VAL A 42 2.27 8.66 6.61
N ASN A 43 1.17 8.02 7.00
CA ASN A 43 -0.12 8.19 6.34
C ASN A 43 -1.24 8.25 7.40
N PRO A 44 -1.77 9.43 7.73
CA PRO A 44 -2.89 9.56 8.66
C PRO A 44 -4.12 8.75 8.23
N ALA A 45 -5.00 8.50 9.20
CA ALA A 45 -6.23 7.76 8.96
C ALA A 45 -7.07 8.37 7.83
N SER A 46 -7.62 7.52 6.97
CA SER A 46 -8.48 7.94 5.86
C SER A 46 -7.83 8.94 4.87
N THR A 47 -6.50 8.96 4.78
CA THR A 47 -5.77 9.84 3.83
C THR A 47 -4.94 9.05 2.83
N ILE A 48 -4.55 9.73 1.74
CA ILE A 48 -3.49 9.29 0.82
C ILE A 48 -2.45 10.41 0.77
N THR A 49 -1.38 10.30 1.55
CA THR A 49 -0.32 11.32 1.56
C THR A 49 0.52 11.28 0.28
N PRO A 50 1.12 12.42 -0.14
CA PRO A 50 2.09 12.45 -1.22
C PRO A 50 3.24 11.46 -1.02
N GLY A 51 3.70 11.30 0.24
CA GLY A 51 4.72 10.32 0.61
C GLY A 51 4.31 8.88 0.30
N LEU A 52 3.08 8.47 0.64
CA LEU A 52 2.57 7.14 0.33
C LEU A 52 2.47 6.91 -1.18
N SER A 53 1.85 7.84 -1.92
CA SER A 53 1.71 7.74 -3.38
C SER A 53 3.07 7.66 -4.09
N SER A 54 4.01 8.54 -3.71
CA SER A 54 5.36 8.58 -4.30
C SER A 54 6.15 7.29 -4.03
N ALA A 55 6.03 6.72 -2.83
CA ALA A 55 6.68 5.45 -2.49
C ALA A 55 6.14 4.30 -3.37
N ILE A 56 4.83 4.23 -3.56
CA ILE A 56 4.15 3.23 -4.41
C ILE A 56 4.58 3.39 -5.87
N GLU A 57 4.49 4.60 -6.41
CA GLU A 57 4.89 4.90 -7.79
C GLU A 57 6.37 4.58 -8.04
N SER A 58 7.24 4.95 -7.11
CA SER A 58 8.67 4.68 -7.19
C SER A 58 8.94 3.17 -7.20
N ALA A 59 8.29 2.40 -6.33
CA ALA A 59 8.43 0.95 -6.28
C ALA A 59 8.04 0.28 -7.60
N LEU A 60 6.86 0.62 -8.13
CA LEU A 60 6.32 0.05 -9.36
C LEU A 60 7.15 0.45 -10.58
N ARG A 61 7.64 1.69 -10.62
CA ARG A 61 8.51 2.18 -11.70
C ARG A 61 9.88 1.52 -11.70
N THR A 62 10.53 1.39 -10.54
CA THR A 62 11.88 0.80 -10.48
C THR A 62 11.87 -0.72 -10.64
N ARG A 63 10.73 -1.37 -10.44
CA ARG A 63 10.59 -2.84 -10.45
C ARG A 63 11.56 -3.56 -9.50
N VAL A 64 11.88 -2.90 -8.39
CA VAL A 64 12.67 -3.46 -7.28
C VAL A 64 11.69 -3.91 -6.23
N GLU A 65 11.85 -5.13 -5.72
CA GLU A 65 11.06 -5.64 -4.58
C GLU A 65 11.11 -4.63 -3.44
N THR A 66 9.96 -4.02 -3.15
CA THR A 66 9.86 -2.90 -2.21
C THR A 66 8.78 -3.19 -1.17
N ALA A 67 9.13 -3.00 0.10
CA ALA A 67 8.23 -3.06 1.23
C ALA A 67 8.04 -1.62 1.76
N VAL A 68 6.83 -1.10 1.65
CA VAL A 68 6.42 0.20 2.19
C VAL A 68 5.75 -0.04 3.53
N LEU A 69 6.47 0.27 4.60
CA LEU A 69 5.94 0.27 5.97
C LEU A 69 5.27 1.62 6.25
N VAL A 70 3.99 1.58 6.58
CA VAL A 70 3.16 2.75 6.86
C VAL A 70 3.03 2.96 8.35
N GLU A 71 3.39 4.16 8.81
CA GLU A 71 3.10 4.68 10.13
C GLU A 71 1.75 5.42 10.07
N GLY A 72 0.69 4.74 10.50
CA GLY A 72 -0.70 5.19 10.37
C GLY A 72 -1.55 4.13 9.67
N GLU A 73 -2.42 4.53 8.76
CA GLU A 73 -3.30 3.62 8.00
C GLU A 73 -2.80 3.44 6.56
N GLU A 74 -2.88 2.21 6.07
CA GLU A 74 -2.52 1.77 4.73
C GLU A 74 -3.73 1.41 3.85
N ASP A 75 -4.94 1.33 4.43
CA ASP A 75 -6.18 0.87 3.78
C ASP A 75 -6.43 1.49 2.39
N LEU A 76 -6.14 2.77 2.24
CA LEU A 76 -6.35 3.50 0.99
C LEU A 76 -5.23 3.34 -0.04
N ALA A 77 -4.11 2.70 0.32
CA ALA A 77 -2.97 2.47 -0.57
C ALA A 77 -3.33 1.66 -1.81
N VAL A 78 -4.44 0.91 -1.78
CA VAL A 78 -4.95 0.20 -2.95
C VAL A 78 -5.27 1.15 -4.11
N LEU A 79 -5.74 2.36 -3.83
CA LEU A 79 -6.09 3.35 -4.85
C LEU A 79 -4.86 3.84 -5.64
N PRO A 80 -3.82 4.43 -5.03
CA PRO A 80 -2.61 4.82 -5.75
C PRO A 80 -1.90 3.59 -6.35
N ALA A 81 -1.99 2.40 -5.74
CA ALA A 81 -1.44 1.19 -6.34
C ALA A 81 -2.13 0.83 -7.67
N ILE A 82 -3.47 0.86 -7.73
CA ILE A 82 -4.22 0.64 -8.98
C ILE A 82 -3.89 1.71 -10.02
N ILE A 83 -3.80 2.97 -9.60
CA ILE A 83 -3.52 4.12 -10.49
C ILE A 83 -2.13 4.02 -11.12
N ALA A 84 -1.12 3.62 -10.34
CA ALA A 84 0.27 3.60 -10.77
C ALA A 84 0.71 2.27 -11.42
N ALA A 85 0.04 1.16 -11.13
CA ALA A 85 0.45 -0.15 -11.60
C ALA A 85 0.30 -0.30 -13.14
N PRO A 86 1.17 -1.10 -13.79
CA PRO A 86 0.94 -1.53 -15.17
C PRO A 86 -0.38 -2.29 -15.32
N ARG A 87 -0.95 -2.27 -16.53
CA ARG A 87 -2.07 -3.15 -16.90
C ARG A 87 -1.70 -4.63 -16.64
N ASP A 88 -2.69 -5.44 -16.31
CA ASP A 88 -2.57 -6.87 -16.00
C ASP A 88 -1.79 -7.16 -14.69
N THR A 89 -1.50 -6.13 -13.89
CA THR A 89 -0.96 -6.32 -12.52
C THR A 89 -2.02 -6.93 -11.61
N LEU A 90 -1.66 -7.96 -10.86
CA LEU A 90 -2.50 -8.52 -9.79
C LEU A 90 -2.21 -7.80 -8.47
N ILE A 91 -3.24 -7.17 -7.90
CA ILE A 91 -3.22 -6.57 -6.57
C ILE A 91 -4.00 -7.47 -5.63
N VAL A 92 -3.42 -7.77 -4.47
CA VAL A 92 -4.05 -8.57 -3.42
C VAL A 92 -4.03 -7.78 -2.12
N TYR A 93 -5.20 -7.59 -1.51
CA TYR A 93 -5.35 -6.82 -0.28
C TYR A 93 -6.36 -7.47 0.67
N GLY A 94 -6.34 -7.05 1.93
CA GLY A 94 -7.30 -7.50 2.93
C GLY A 94 -8.49 -6.56 2.97
N GLN A 95 -9.70 -7.09 3.03
CA GLN A 95 -10.91 -6.31 3.22
C GLN A 95 -11.71 -6.86 4.39
N PRO A 96 -12.11 -6.01 5.37
CA PRO A 96 -12.97 -6.44 6.46
C PRO A 96 -14.21 -7.18 5.94
N TYR A 97 -14.57 -8.28 6.60
CA TYR A 97 -15.70 -9.16 6.28
C TYR A 97 -15.63 -9.93 4.95
N LEU A 98 -14.77 -9.55 4.00
CA LEU A 98 -14.55 -10.26 2.74
C LEU A 98 -13.28 -11.12 2.73
N GLY A 99 -12.33 -10.85 3.61
CA GLY A 99 -11.09 -11.60 3.70
C GLY A 99 -10.06 -11.10 2.68
N VAL A 100 -9.48 -12.00 1.90
CA VAL A 100 -8.48 -11.66 0.88
C VAL A 100 -9.20 -11.34 -0.43
N VAL A 101 -8.95 -10.15 -0.98
CA VAL A 101 -9.49 -9.69 -2.26
C VAL A 101 -8.35 -9.62 -3.27
N SER A 102 -8.62 -10.08 -4.49
CA SER A 102 -7.72 -9.98 -5.64
C SER A 102 -8.35 -9.15 -6.75
N LEU A 103 -7.59 -8.24 -7.33
CA LEU A 103 -8.01 -7.38 -8.44
C LEU A 103 -6.94 -7.36 -9.53
N HIS A 104 -7.35 -7.50 -10.79
CA HIS A 104 -6.48 -7.25 -11.94
C HIS A 104 -6.61 -5.78 -12.35
N VAL A 105 -5.48 -5.14 -12.63
CA VAL A 105 -5.45 -3.76 -13.10
C VAL A 105 -5.80 -3.73 -14.58
N ASP A 106 -6.95 -3.15 -14.90
CA ASP A 106 -7.37 -2.78 -16.24
C ASP A 106 -7.76 -1.29 -16.31
N ASP A 107 -8.21 -0.83 -17.47
CA ASP A 107 -8.57 0.57 -17.68
C ASP A 107 -9.79 0.99 -16.86
N LEU A 108 -10.74 0.07 -16.62
CA LEU A 108 -11.93 0.33 -15.82
C LEU A 108 -11.57 0.47 -14.34
N ALA A 109 -10.79 -0.46 -13.80
CA ALA A 109 -10.30 -0.41 -12.43
C ALA A 109 -9.49 0.87 -12.19
N ARG A 110 -8.63 1.26 -13.14
CA ARG A 110 -7.87 2.51 -13.07
C ARG A 110 -8.78 3.74 -13.05
N TRP A 111 -9.77 3.79 -13.94
CA TRP A 111 -10.72 4.88 -13.98
C TRP A 111 -11.55 4.98 -12.69
N GLN A 112 -12.04 3.85 -12.16
CA GLN A 112 -12.76 3.80 -10.90
C GLN A 112 -11.90 4.31 -9.74
N ALA A 113 -10.64 3.87 -9.67
CA ALA A 113 -9.71 4.33 -8.65
C ALA A 113 -9.45 5.84 -8.74
N LEU A 114 -9.31 6.40 -9.95
CA LEU A 114 -9.15 7.84 -10.16
C LEU A 114 -10.38 8.63 -9.71
N VAL A 115 -11.59 8.18 -10.07
CA VAL A 115 -12.83 8.83 -9.67
C VAL A 115 -13.01 8.80 -8.15
N LEU A 116 -12.73 7.66 -7.52
CA LEU A 116 -12.78 7.52 -6.06
C LEU A 116 -11.76 8.43 -5.39
N ALA A 117 -10.49 8.40 -5.83
CA ALA A 117 -9.44 9.24 -5.27
C ALA A 117 -9.76 10.75 -5.42
N ALA A 118 -10.30 11.17 -6.56
CA ALA A 118 -10.71 12.57 -6.79
C ALA A 118 -11.91 13.01 -5.95
N SER A 119 -12.71 12.07 -5.42
CA SER A 119 -13.83 12.37 -4.51
C SER A 119 -13.40 12.53 -3.05
N MET A 120 -12.12 12.27 -2.75
CA MET A 120 -11.54 12.40 -1.41
C MET A 120 -10.90 13.79 -1.25
N GLU A 121 -10.98 14.38 -0.06
CA GLU A 121 -10.20 15.57 0.26
C GLU A 121 -8.70 15.21 0.32
N GLU A 122 -7.87 15.93 -0.43
CA GLU A 122 -6.42 15.73 -0.38
C GLU A 122 -5.88 16.08 1.02
N ALA A 123 -5.08 15.17 1.58
CA ALA A 123 -4.38 15.46 2.82
C ALA A 123 -3.25 16.46 2.56
N VAL A 124 -3.38 17.66 3.13
CA VAL A 124 -2.33 18.67 3.10
C VAL A 124 -1.24 18.26 4.09
N GLU A 125 -0.03 17.98 3.60
CA GLU A 125 1.13 17.81 4.47
C GLU A 125 1.38 19.11 5.26
N ALA A 126 1.31 19.02 6.59
CA ALA A 126 1.70 20.14 7.44
C ALA A 126 3.21 20.41 7.26
N PRO A 127 3.65 21.68 7.12
CA PRO A 127 5.04 22.00 6.85
C PRO A 127 5.96 21.54 7.99
N GLY A 128 6.82 20.57 7.66
CA GLY A 128 8.10 20.18 8.26
C GLY A 128 8.39 20.54 9.73
N GLY A 129 8.30 19.53 10.60
CA GLY A 129 9.05 19.52 11.85
C GLY A 129 10.53 19.17 11.59
N LYS A 130 11.37 20.19 11.36
CA LYS A 130 12.82 20.06 11.55
C LYS A 130 13.11 20.07 13.05
N THR A 131 13.78 19.04 13.54
CA THR A 131 14.76 19.12 14.65
C THR A 131 15.92 18.21 14.33
#